data_AF-A0A6I4K6X1-F1
#
_entry.id   AF-A0A6I4K6X1-F1
#
_cell.length_a   1.000
_cell.length_b   1.000
_cell.length_c   1.000
_cell.angle_alpha   90.00
_cell.angle_beta   90.00
_cell.angle_gamma   90.00
#
_symmetry.space_group_name_H-M   'P 1'
#
loop_
_entity.id
_entity.type
_entity.pdbx_description
1 polymer ?
#
loop_
_entity_poly.entity_id
_entity_poly.type
_entity_poly.pdbx_seq_one_letter_code
_entity_poly.pdbx_strand_id
1 'polypeptide(L)'
;MKKSPLALMLTLGLLNTPFSAFAATAPLDLVGPVSDYKIYVTEQLDELASHTRQFTAAVKKGDLATAQKLYAPTRVYYESIEPIAELFSDLDASIDSRVDDHEKGVKAEDFTGFHRIEYSLFSEKTTQGLGELADGLDKDVKDLQARVAGLTFPPEKVVGGAAALLEEVAATKISGEEDRYSHTDLYDFQGNIDGAKKIVDLFRPQIAKQDAAFLAKVDKNFATVNKTLAKYKTKDGGFETYDKVKENDRKALVGPVNTLAEDLSTLRGKLGLN
;
A
#
# COMPACT_ATOMS: atom_id res chain seq x y z
N MET A 1 -40.86 53.07 40.35
CA MET A 1 -40.60 51.70 40.87
C MET A 1 -41.73 50.84 40.33
N LYS A 2 -41.57 49.87 39.43
CA LYS A 2 -40.63 48.74 39.36
C LYS A 2 -40.35 48.40 37.88
N LYS A 3 -39.10 48.07 37.56
CA LYS A 3 -38.70 47.40 36.31
C LYS A 3 -38.94 45.90 36.46
N SER A 4 -39.39 45.22 35.41
CA SER A 4 -39.17 43.77 35.26
C SER A 4 -38.99 43.46 33.77
N PRO A 5 -37.84 42.94 33.32
CA PRO A 5 -37.62 42.54 31.94
C PRO A 5 -38.10 41.10 31.72
N LEU A 6 -38.71 40.86 30.56
CA LEU A 6 -39.08 39.55 30.06
C LEU A 6 -37.80 38.80 29.68
N ALA A 7 -37.40 37.81 30.47
CA ALA A 7 -36.26 36.95 30.16
C ALA A 7 -36.67 35.86 29.15
N LEU A 8 -36.09 35.93 27.96
CA LEU A 8 -36.15 34.90 26.93
C LEU A 8 -35.24 33.74 27.37
N MET A 9 -35.82 32.62 27.82
CA MET A 9 -35.05 31.38 28.03
C MET A 9 -34.75 30.75 26.68
N LEU A 10 -33.51 30.91 26.21
CA LEU A 10 -32.94 30.11 25.13
C LEU A 10 -32.39 28.82 25.77
N THR A 11 -33.12 27.71 25.66
CA THR A 11 -32.60 26.39 26.04
C THR A 11 -31.60 25.93 24.98
N LEU A 12 -30.31 26.09 25.29
CA LEU A 12 -29.22 25.50 24.51
C LEU A 12 -29.21 23.99 24.78
N GLY A 13 -29.81 23.21 23.88
CA GLY A 13 -29.71 21.76 23.90
C GLY A 13 -28.29 21.34 23.56
N LEU A 14 -27.51 20.96 24.58
CA LEU A 14 -26.26 20.22 24.38
C LEU A 14 -26.62 18.84 23.81
N LEU A 15 -26.45 18.68 22.49
CA LEU A 15 -26.38 17.38 21.83
C LEU A 15 -25.11 16.67 22.31
N ASN A 16 -25.18 16.03 23.47
CA ASN A 16 -24.22 14.99 23.86
C ASN A 16 -24.56 13.74 23.04
N THR A 17 -24.02 13.63 21.83
CA THR A 17 -23.92 12.32 21.19
C THR A 17 -22.89 11.52 22.00
N PRO A 18 -23.27 10.41 22.65
CA PRO A 18 -22.29 9.58 23.32
C PRO A 18 -21.36 9.02 22.26
N PHE A 19 -20.09 9.42 22.29
CA PHE A 19 -19.05 8.61 21.66
C PHE A 19 -19.07 7.27 22.39
N SER A 20 -19.56 6.21 21.73
CA SER A 20 -19.42 4.85 22.23
C SER A 20 -17.93 4.58 22.41
N ALA A 21 -17.48 4.54 23.66
CA ALA A 21 -16.13 4.12 23.98
C ALA A 21 -16.02 2.62 23.65
N PHE A 22 -15.20 2.30 22.64
CA PHE A 22 -14.84 0.92 22.35
C PHE A 22 -14.05 0.35 23.53
N ALA A 23 -14.40 -0.86 23.96
CA ALA A 23 -13.59 -1.56 24.96
C ALA A 23 -12.24 -1.88 24.34
N ALA A 24 -11.15 -1.43 24.97
CA ALA A 24 -9.81 -1.70 24.48
C ALA A 24 -9.59 -3.20 24.33
N THR A 25 -9.08 -3.62 23.17
CA THR A 25 -8.65 -5.00 22.96
C THR A 25 -7.50 -5.30 23.93
N ALA A 26 -7.55 -6.44 24.61
CA ALA A 26 -6.46 -6.82 25.51
C ALA A 26 -5.14 -6.91 24.69
N PRO A 27 -4.01 -6.34 25.15
CA PRO A 27 -2.76 -6.38 24.38
C PRO A 27 -2.34 -7.79 23.94
N LEU A 28 -2.65 -8.81 24.74
CA LEU A 28 -2.36 -10.21 24.43
C LEU A 28 -3.15 -10.73 23.22
N ASP A 29 -4.36 -10.21 22.96
CA ASP A 29 -5.19 -10.59 21.81
C ASP A 29 -4.64 -10.05 20.48
N LEU A 30 -3.68 -9.12 20.52
CA LEU A 30 -3.02 -8.54 19.35
C LEU A 30 -1.73 -9.27 18.97
N VAL A 31 -1.15 -10.07 19.88
CA VAL A 31 0.12 -10.79 19.63
C VAL A 31 -0.03 -11.80 18.49
N GLY A 32 -1.12 -12.56 18.48
CA GLY A 32 -1.44 -13.53 17.42
C GLY A 32 -1.46 -12.91 16.02
N PRO A 33 -2.39 -11.97 15.73
CA PRO A 33 -2.48 -11.37 14.40
C PRO A 33 -1.22 -10.60 13.97
N VAL A 34 -0.49 -9.98 14.89
CA VAL A 34 0.80 -9.33 14.57
C VAL A 34 1.86 -10.36 14.18
N SER A 35 1.89 -11.51 14.86
CA SER A 35 2.81 -12.60 14.51
C SER A 35 2.47 -13.20 13.15
N ASP A 36 1.19 -13.43 12.88
CA ASP A 36 0.72 -13.92 11.57
C ASP A 36 1.00 -12.91 10.46
N TYR A 37 0.93 -11.60 10.75
CA TYR A 37 1.32 -10.57 9.79
C TYR A 37 2.82 -10.57 9.52
N LYS A 38 3.66 -10.78 10.55
CA LYS A 38 5.11 -10.93 10.34
C LYS A 38 5.44 -12.15 9.48
N ILE A 39 4.71 -13.27 9.65
CA ILE A 39 4.85 -14.45 8.77
C ILE A 39 4.51 -14.06 7.33
N TYR A 40 3.35 -13.44 7.12
CA TYR A 40 2.94 -12.96 5.79
C TYR A 40 4.00 -12.06 5.14
N VAL A 41 4.50 -11.04 5.86
CA VAL A 41 5.51 -10.13 5.33
C VAL A 41 6.82 -10.89 5.00
N THR A 42 7.19 -11.87 5.81
CA THR A 42 8.37 -12.70 5.54
C THR A 42 8.20 -13.52 4.25
N GLU A 43 7.03 -14.13 4.06
CA GLU A 43 6.71 -14.88 2.82
C GLU A 43 6.73 -13.95 1.59
N GLN A 44 6.20 -12.74 1.72
CA GLN A 44 6.23 -11.75 0.64
C GLN A 44 7.67 -11.29 0.31
N LEU A 45 8.54 -11.12 1.33
CA LEU A 45 9.94 -10.78 1.12
C LEU A 45 10.73 -11.91 0.46
N ASP A 46 10.42 -13.17 0.78
CA ASP A 46 11.03 -14.33 0.13
C ASP A 46 10.68 -14.37 -1.37
N GLU A 47 9.42 -14.12 -1.71
CA GLU A 47 8.96 -14.01 -3.10
C GLU A 47 9.57 -12.80 -3.81
N LEU A 48 9.61 -11.63 -3.15
CA LEU A 48 10.26 -10.42 -3.66
C LEU A 48 11.74 -10.69 -3.97
N ALA A 49 12.50 -11.26 -3.04
CA ALA A 49 13.92 -11.56 -3.24
C ALA A 49 14.13 -12.56 -4.39
N SER A 50 13.29 -13.58 -4.49
CA SER A 50 13.34 -14.56 -5.59
C SER A 50 13.06 -13.92 -6.95
N HIS A 51 12.03 -13.08 -7.05
CA HIS A 51 11.62 -12.44 -8.30
C HIS A 51 12.57 -11.30 -8.69
N THR A 52 13.04 -10.49 -7.75
CA THR A 52 14.08 -9.47 -7.98
C THR A 52 15.35 -10.08 -8.52
N ARG A 53 15.78 -11.24 -7.99
CA ARG A 53 16.93 -11.96 -8.54
C ARG A 53 16.72 -12.40 -10.00
N GLN A 54 15.52 -12.84 -10.36
CA GLN A 54 15.20 -13.24 -11.74
C GLN A 54 15.14 -12.02 -12.67
N PHE A 55 14.50 -10.95 -12.23
CA PHE A 55 14.38 -9.68 -12.94
C PHE A 55 15.76 -9.06 -13.21
N THR A 56 16.57 -8.88 -12.17
CA THR A 56 17.93 -8.32 -12.27
C THR A 56 18.85 -9.20 -13.10
N ALA A 57 18.71 -10.52 -13.04
CA ALA A 57 19.44 -11.43 -13.92
C ALA A 57 19.04 -11.26 -15.40
N ALA A 58 17.77 -11.04 -15.71
CA ALA A 58 17.32 -10.76 -17.09
C ALA A 58 17.89 -9.43 -17.60
N VAL A 59 17.85 -8.38 -16.77
CA VAL A 59 18.47 -7.07 -17.05
C VAL A 59 19.96 -7.24 -17.38
N LYS A 60 20.71 -7.92 -16.51
CA LYS A 60 22.16 -8.14 -16.68
C LYS A 60 22.53 -9.01 -17.88
N LYS A 61 21.65 -9.91 -18.31
CA LYS A 61 21.82 -10.71 -19.54
C LYS A 61 21.49 -9.95 -20.81
N GLY A 62 20.95 -8.75 -20.69
CA GLY A 62 20.47 -7.96 -21.82
C GLY A 62 19.12 -8.42 -22.38
N ASP A 63 18.38 -9.28 -21.66
CA ASP A 63 17.09 -9.80 -22.08
C ASP A 63 15.98 -8.81 -21.73
N LEU A 64 15.82 -7.80 -22.60
CA LEU A 64 14.85 -6.72 -22.43
C LEU A 64 13.41 -7.24 -22.29
N ALA A 65 13.00 -8.20 -23.13
CA ALA A 65 11.62 -8.68 -23.14
C ALA A 65 11.28 -9.43 -21.84
N THR A 66 12.19 -10.28 -21.35
CA THR A 66 12.00 -10.96 -20.07
C THR A 66 12.04 -9.97 -18.90
N ALA A 67 12.96 -9.00 -18.91
CA ALA A 67 13.04 -7.99 -17.86
C ALA A 67 11.74 -7.16 -17.77
N GLN A 68 11.23 -6.67 -18.90
CA GLN A 68 9.94 -5.95 -18.96
C GLN A 68 8.78 -6.80 -18.44
N LYS A 69 8.73 -8.10 -18.81
CA LYS A 69 7.68 -9.01 -18.33
C LYS A 69 7.74 -9.27 -16.83
N LEU A 70 8.93 -9.29 -16.24
CA LEU A 70 9.14 -9.58 -14.81
C LEU A 70 8.95 -8.35 -13.92
N TYR A 71 9.04 -7.13 -14.46
CA TYR A 71 8.99 -5.88 -13.70
C TYR A 71 7.79 -5.81 -12.74
N ALA A 72 6.57 -5.72 -13.28
CA ALA A 72 5.37 -5.55 -12.45
C ALA A 72 5.06 -6.76 -11.54
N PRO A 73 5.14 -8.03 -12.00
CA PRO A 73 4.94 -9.16 -11.09
C PRO A 73 5.94 -9.23 -9.93
N THR A 74 7.16 -8.69 -10.09
CA THR A 74 8.14 -8.60 -9.01
C THR A 74 7.72 -7.55 -7.98
N ARG A 75 7.30 -6.36 -8.44
CA ARG A 75 6.93 -5.23 -7.59
C ARG A 75 5.73 -5.51 -6.69
N VAL A 76 4.75 -6.29 -7.14
CA VAL A 76 3.56 -6.66 -6.33
C VAL A 76 3.92 -7.11 -4.92
N TYR A 77 5.02 -7.84 -4.77
CA TYR A 77 5.45 -8.34 -3.46
C TYR A 77 5.97 -7.25 -2.52
N TYR A 78 6.60 -6.21 -3.07
CA TYR A 78 7.03 -5.02 -2.32
C TYR A 78 5.81 -4.19 -1.90
N GLU A 79 4.93 -3.91 -2.85
CA GLU A 79 3.70 -3.13 -2.71
C GLU A 79 2.74 -3.72 -1.66
N SER A 80 2.71 -5.05 -1.54
CA SER A 80 1.90 -5.73 -0.53
C SER A 80 2.38 -5.57 0.91
N ILE A 81 3.64 -5.14 1.12
CA ILE A 81 4.27 -5.01 2.45
C ILE A 81 4.82 -3.61 2.72
N GLU A 82 4.52 -2.66 1.86
CA GLU A 82 4.99 -1.28 1.88
C GLU A 82 4.94 -0.62 3.28
N PRO A 83 3.90 -0.79 4.12
CA PRO A 83 3.89 -0.22 5.48
C PRO A 83 5.03 -0.67 6.39
N ILE A 84 5.65 -1.81 6.09
CA ILE A 84 6.83 -2.32 6.78
C ILE A 84 8.11 -1.91 6.06
N ALA A 85 8.10 -1.86 4.72
CA ALA A 85 9.24 -1.41 3.93
C ALA A 85 9.59 0.06 4.22
N GLU A 86 8.58 0.94 4.24
CA GLU A 86 8.71 2.38 4.53
C GLU A 86 9.27 2.69 5.92
N LEU A 87 9.26 1.73 6.85
CA LEU A 87 9.94 1.90 8.16
C LEU A 87 11.46 2.04 7.99
N PHE A 88 12.01 1.63 6.86
CA PHE A 88 13.40 1.74 6.48
C PHE A 88 13.55 2.75 5.34
N SER A 89 13.30 4.03 5.62
CA SER A 89 13.25 5.10 4.62
C SER A 89 14.47 5.18 3.70
N ASP A 90 15.65 4.76 4.16
CA ASP A 90 16.86 4.67 3.34
C ASP A 90 16.76 3.58 2.27
N LEU A 91 16.27 2.38 2.64
CA LEU A 91 16.08 1.28 1.72
C LEU A 91 14.87 1.49 0.83
N ASP A 92 13.79 2.03 1.38
CA ASP A 92 12.59 2.35 0.62
C ASP A 92 12.91 3.31 -0.54
N ALA A 93 13.59 4.42 -0.24
CA ALA A 93 14.05 5.33 -1.28
C ALA A 93 15.03 4.67 -2.27
N SER A 94 15.94 3.80 -1.83
CA SER A 94 16.89 3.11 -2.72
C SER A 94 16.21 2.07 -3.62
N ILE A 95 15.12 1.45 -3.16
CA ILE A 95 14.40 0.40 -3.87
C ILE A 95 13.35 1.00 -4.80
N ASP A 96 12.62 2.03 -4.36
CA ASP A 96 11.35 2.43 -4.98
C ASP A 96 11.13 3.94 -5.14
N SER A 97 12.15 4.78 -4.98
CA SER A 97 11.98 6.21 -5.28
C SER A 97 11.59 6.45 -6.74
N ARG A 98 10.75 7.45 -6.97
CA ARG A 98 10.35 7.88 -8.32
C ARG A 98 11.20 9.05 -8.76
N VAL A 99 11.17 9.31 -10.06
CA VAL A 99 11.93 10.41 -10.67
C VAL A 99 11.57 11.79 -10.06
N ASP A 100 10.36 11.98 -9.56
CA ASP A 100 9.92 13.26 -8.96
C ASP A 100 10.48 13.46 -7.54
N ASP A 101 11.01 12.41 -6.91
CA ASP A 101 11.67 12.48 -5.60
C ASP A 101 13.12 12.98 -5.71
N HIS A 102 13.62 13.19 -6.94
CA HIS A 102 14.99 13.64 -7.21
C HIS A 102 15.04 14.98 -7.96
N GLU A 103 15.78 15.95 -7.43
CA GLU A 103 15.91 17.30 -8.01
C GLU A 103 16.45 17.29 -9.46
N LYS A 104 17.30 16.32 -9.80
CA LYS A 104 17.89 16.15 -11.14
C LYS A 104 17.09 15.18 -12.02
N GLY A 105 15.93 14.72 -11.56
CA GLY A 105 15.10 13.71 -12.22
C GLY A 105 15.92 12.49 -12.63
N VAL A 106 15.76 12.03 -13.87
CA VAL A 106 16.43 10.83 -14.39
C VAL A 106 17.96 10.88 -14.39
N LYS A 107 18.54 12.07 -14.20
CA LYS A 107 19.99 12.30 -14.16
C LYS A 107 20.56 12.34 -12.73
N ALA A 108 19.73 12.14 -11.72
CA ALA A 108 20.19 12.09 -10.35
C ALA A 108 21.03 10.83 -10.12
N GLU A 109 22.13 10.96 -9.38
CA GLU A 109 23.05 9.84 -9.11
C GLU A 109 22.46 8.85 -8.10
N ASP A 110 21.55 9.36 -7.26
CA ASP A 110 20.79 8.65 -6.24
C ASP A 110 19.46 8.07 -6.77
N PHE A 111 19.06 8.37 -8.02
CA PHE A 111 17.91 7.73 -8.63
C PHE A 111 18.27 6.30 -9.05
N THR A 112 17.91 5.34 -8.21
CA THR A 112 18.23 3.91 -8.35
C THR A 112 16.95 3.07 -8.26
N GLY A 113 17.06 1.79 -7.87
CA GLY A 113 15.87 0.96 -7.65
C GLY A 113 15.06 0.60 -8.89
N PHE A 114 13.80 0.20 -8.66
CA PHE A 114 12.87 -0.27 -9.66
C PHE A 114 12.59 0.79 -10.73
N HIS A 115 12.21 2.02 -10.34
CA HIS A 115 11.81 3.05 -11.30
C HIS A 115 12.97 3.59 -12.16
N ARG A 116 14.21 3.58 -11.64
CA ARG A 116 15.38 3.87 -12.48
C ARG A 116 15.55 2.83 -13.57
N ILE A 117 15.37 1.55 -13.24
CA ILE A 117 15.46 0.46 -14.21
C ILE A 117 14.25 0.50 -15.16
N GLU A 118 13.05 0.76 -14.64
CA GLU A 118 11.81 0.96 -15.41
C GLU A 118 12.02 1.98 -16.53
N TYR A 119 12.58 3.15 -16.21
CA TYR A 119 12.87 4.19 -17.20
C TYR A 119 13.67 3.64 -18.38
N SER A 120 14.77 2.94 -18.13
CA SER A 120 15.62 2.43 -19.20
C SER A 120 14.97 1.27 -19.96
N LEU A 121 14.22 0.38 -19.28
CA LEU A 121 13.55 -0.75 -19.92
C LEU A 121 12.38 -0.30 -20.80
N PHE A 122 11.52 0.61 -20.34
CA PHE A 122 10.26 0.94 -21.01
C PHE A 122 10.35 2.22 -21.86
N SER A 123 11.08 3.24 -21.39
CA SER A 123 11.27 4.49 -22.13
C SER A 123 12.41 4.38 -23.15
N GLU A 124 13.60 4.00 -22.69
CA GLU A 124 14.81 3.93 -23.55
C GLU A 124 14.92 2.60 -24.31
N LYS A 125 14.15 1.58 -23.91
CA LYS A 125 14.14 0.24 -24.51
C LYS A 125 15.52 -0.39 -24.56
N THR A 126 16.27 -0.26 -23.47
CA THR A 126 17.65 -0.77 -23.36
C THR A 126 17.93 -1.35 -21.98
N THR A 127 18.88 -2.27 -21.95
CA THR A 127 19.48 -2.86 -20.74
C THR A 127 20.93 -2.42 -20.56
N GLN A 128 21.47 -1.62 -21.50
CA GLN A 128 22.86 -1.17 -21.47
C GLN A 128 23.12 -0.29 -20.24
N GLY A 129 24.22 -0.57 -19.54
CA GLY A 129 24.62 0.21 -18.37
C GLY A 129 23.82 -0.07 -17.09
N LEU A 130 22.85 -1.00 -17.11
CA LEU A 130 22.00 -1.27 -15.94
C LEU A 130 22.59 -2.31 -14.97
N GLY A 131 23.80 -2.81 -15.22
CA GLY A 131 24.39 -3.90 -14.43
C GLY A 131 24.55 -3.56 -12.95
N GLU A 132 25.13 -2.38 -12.65
CA GLU A 132 25.33 -1.91 -11.28
C GLU A 132 24.00 -1.57 -10.58
N LEU A 133 23.05 -0.97 -11.30
CA LEU A 133 21.70 -0.69 -10.79
C LEU A 133 20.96 -1.99 -10.43
N ALA A 134 21.05 -3.01 -11.27
CA ALA A 134 20.44 -4.32 -11.03
C ALA A 134 21.08 -5.03 -9.82
N ASP A 135 22.40 -4.93 -9.65
CA ASP A 135 23.09 -5.47 -8.48
C ASP A 135 22.77 -4.71 -7.19
N GLY A 136 22.61 -3.38 -7.28
CA GLY A 136 22.14 -2.52 -6.18
C GLY A 136 20.76 -2.94 -5.69
N LEU A 137 19.79 -3.04 -6.61
CA LEU A 137 18.43 -3.46 -6.27
C LEU A 137 18.36 -4.85 -5.62
N ASP A 138 19.07 -5.85 -6.17
CA ASP A 138 19.12 -7.21 -5.59
C ASP A 138 19.80 -7.22 -4.20
N LYS A 139 20.75 -6.31 -3.96
CA LYS A 139 21.38 -6.13 -2.65
C LYS A 139 20.42 -5.48 -1.65
N ASP A 140 19.72 -4.42 -2.05
CA ASP A 140 18.85 -3.65 -1.16
C ASP A 140 17.62 -4.46 -0.74
N VAL A 141 17.05 -5.25 -1.64
CA VAL A 141 15.97 -6.19 -1.31
C VAL A 141 16.42 -7.23 -0.29
N LYS A 142 17.66 -7.72 -0.37
CA LYS A 142 18.21 -8.64 0.65
C LYS A 142 18.49 -7.96 1.98
N ASP A 143 18.93 -6.70 1.96
CA ASP A 143 19.09 -5.90 3.17
C ASP A 143 17.73 -5.70 3.85
N LEU A 144 16.70 -5.35 3.07
CA LEU A 144 15.32 -5.22 3.56
C LEU A 144 14.85 -6.52 4.23
N GLN A 145 15.03 -7.66 3.56
CA GLN A 145 14.70 -8.98 4.11
C GLN A 145 15.41 -9.23 5.46
N ALA A 146 16.70 -8.92 5.55
CA ALA A 146 17.47 -9.09 6.77
C ALA A 146 17.01 -8.15 7.92
N ARG A 147 16.74 -6.87 7.61
CA ARG A 147 16.27 -5.89 8.59
C ARG A 147 14.88 -6.25 9.12
N VAL A 148 13.97 -6.68 8.24
CA VAL A 148 12.61 -7.10 8.62
C VAL A 148 12.62 -8.38 9.47
N ALA A 149 13.52 -9.33 9.20
CA ALA A 149 13.65 -10.54 10.02
C ALA A 149 13.94 -10.20 11.50
N GLY A 150 14.81 -9.21 11.74
CA GLY A 150 15.15 -8.71 13.08
C GLY A 150 14.13 -7.74 13.69
N LEU A 151 13.19 -7.21 12.89
CA LEU A 151 12.24 -6.20 13.34
C LEU A 151 11.15 -6.81 14.24
N THR A 152 10.93 -6.19 15.40
CA THR A 152 9.70 -6.42 16.17
C THR A 152 8.61 -5.53 15.60
N PHE A 153 7.49 -6.11 15.20
CA PHE A 153 6.42 -5.37 14.53
C PHE A 153 5.56 -4.64 15.58
N PRO A 154 5.58 -3.30 15.61
CA PRO A 154 4.72 -2.56 16.53
C PRO A 154 3.26 -2.72 16.07
N PRO A 155 2.33 -3.19 16.93
CA PRO A 155 0.95 -3.42 16.54
C PRO A 155 0.27 -2.18 15.92
N GLU A 156 0.58 -1.00 16.44
CA GLU A 156 0.05 0.27 15.93
C GLU A 156 0.55 0.62 14.53
N LYS A 157 1.79 0.22 14.18
CA LYS A 157 2.35 0.37 12.84
C LYS A 157 1.73 -0.61 11.87
N VAL A 158 1.58 -1.88 12.28
CA VAL A 158 0.90 -2.90 11.47
C VAL A 158 -0.54 -2.49 11.15
N VAL A 159 -1.30 -2.12 12.19
CA VAL A 159 -2.71 -1.75 12.02
C VAL A 159 -2.86 -0.44 11.23
N GLY A 160 -2.01 0.55 11.51
CA GLY A 160 -2.00 1.82 10.77
C GLY A 160 -1.58 1.66 9.31
N GLY A 161 -0.77 0.64 9.00
CA GLY A 161 -0.29 0.36 7.66
C GLY A 161 -1.40 0.06 6.65
N ALA A 162 -2.53 -0.49 7.09
CA ALA A 162 -3.67 -0.67 6.22
C ALA A 162 -4.18 0.68 5.68
N ALA A 163 -4.29 1.70 6.52
CA ALA A 163 -4.70 3.03 6.07
C ALA A 163 -3.66 3.66 5.14
N ALA A 164 -2.36 3.56 5.49
CA ALA A 164 -1.26 4.10 4.69
C ALA A 164 -1.30 3.58 3.25
N LEU A 165 -1.45 2.26 3.06
CA LEU A 165 -1.59 1.64 1.73
C LEU A 165 -2.75 2.24 0.92
N LEU A 166 -3.90 2.49 1.53
CA LEU A 166 -5.05 3.06 0.82
C LEU A 166 -4.91 4.56 0.56
N GLU A 167 -4.24 5.29 1.45
CA GLU A 167 -3.91 6.70 1.25
C GLU A 167 -2.96 6.86 0.07
N GLU A 168 -1.98 5.98 -0.06
CA GLU A 168 -1.04 5.99 -1.17
C GLU A 168 -1.70 5.63 -2.51
N VAL A 169 -2.55 4.59 -2.51
CA VAL A 169 -3.38 4.26 -3.68
C VAL A 169 -4.20 5.48 -4.12
N ALA A 170 -4.78 6.21 -3.17
CA ALA A 170 -5.55 7.43 -3.45
C ALA A 170 -4.69 8.59 -3.94
N ALA A 171 -3.42 8.66 -3.52
CA ALA A 171 -2.52 9.76 -3.83
C ALA A 171 -1.87 9.63 -5.22
N THR A 172 -1.33 8.46 -5.56
CA THR A 172 -0.40 8.32 -6.71
C THR A 172 -0.84 7.24 -7.70
N LYS A 173 -1.29 6.08 -7.22
CA LYS A 173 -1.63 4.94 -8.09
C LYS A 173 -2.97 5.11 -8.82
N ILE A 174 -3.92 5.88 -8.26
CA ILE A 174 -5.19 6.18 -8.94
C ILE A 174 -5.04 7.20 -10.09
N SER A 175 -3.99 8.01 -10.11
CA SER A 175 -3.68 8.87 -11.27
C SER A 175 -2.77 8.18 -12.28
N GLY A 176 -2.09 7.10 -11.88
CA GLY A 176 -1.14 6.35 -12.71
C GLY A 176 0.23 7.01 -12.75
N GLU A 177 0.64 7.61 -11.63
CA GLU A 177 1.88 8.37 -11.50
C GLU A 177 3.05 7.52 -10.98
N GLU A 178 2.77 6.32 -10.47
CA GLU A 178 3.74 5.38 -9.93
C GLU A 178 4.64 4.86 -11.04
N ASP A 179 4.05 4.18 -12.01
CA ASP A 179 4.73 3.54 -13.13
C ASP A 179 4.62 4.37 -14.41
N ARG A 180 5.19 5.58 -14.39
CA ARG A 180 5.02 6.54 -15.50
C ARG A 180 5.57 6.08 -16.85
N TYR A 181 6.45 5.07 -16.89
CA TYR A 181 7.08 4.59 -18.12
C TYR A 181 6.48 3.28 -18.62
N SER A 182 6.18 2.35 -17.69
CA SER A 182 5.64 1.03 -17.98
C SER A 182 4.12 0.96 -17.95
N HIS A 183 3.49 1.91 -17.23
CA HIS A 183 2.05 1.97 -16.98
C HIS A 183 1.49 0.69 -16.34
N THR A 184 2.23 0.11 -15.40
CA THR A 184 1.83 -1.13 -14.71
C THR A 184 1.14 -0.91 -13.37
N ASP A 185 0.68 0.31 -13.10
CA ASP A 185 0.14 0.76 -11.80
C ASP A 185 -1.01 -0.13 -11.26
N LEU A 186 -1.72 -0.87 -12.12
CA LEU A 186 -2.76 -1.81 -11.67
C LEU A 186 -2.21 -3.01 -10.88
N TYR A 187 -0.96 -3.41 -11.13
CA TYR A 187 -0.29 -4.44 -10.33
C TYR A 187 -0.03 -3.91 -8.92
N ASP A 188 0.55 -2.72 -8.83
CA ASP A 188 0.92 -2.06 -7.58
C ASP A 188 -0.33 -1.73 -6.75
N PHE A 189 -1.36 -1.17 -7.41
CA PHE A 189 -2.68 -0.96 -6.82
C PHE A 189 -3.23 -2.27 -6.23
N GLN A 190 -3.23 -3.38 -6.99
CA GLN A 190 -3.70 -4.66 -6.46
C GLN A 190 -2.85 -5.14 -5.28
N GLY A 191 -1.52 -4.97 -5.34
CA GLY A 191 -0.59 -5.30 -4.27
C GLY A 191 -0.95 -4.59 -2.96
N ASN A 192 -1.17 -3.28 -3.00
CA ASN A 192 -1.57 -2.51 -1.82
C ASN A 192 -2.94 -2.91 -1.29
N ILE A 193 -3.92 -3.14 -2.19
CA ILE A 193 -5.26 -3.59 -1.81
C ILE A 193 -5.20 -4.94 -1.08
N ASP A 194 -4.39 -5.87 -1.57
CA ASP A 194 -4.23 -7.19 -0.98
C ASP A 194 -3.50 -7.12 0.36
N GLY A 195 -2.44 -6.30 0.47
CA GLY A 195 -1.71 -6.05 1.72
C GLY A 195 -2.60 -5.45 2.81
N ALA A 196 -3.39 -4.43 2.47
CA ALA A 196 -4.31 -3.80 3.41
C ALA A 196 -5.44 -4.76 3.81
N LYS A 197 -5.98 -5.52 2.86
CA LYS A 197 -7.01 -6.53 3.13
C LYS A 197 -6.49 -7.64 4.06
N LYS A 198 -5.23 -8.05 3.90
CA LYS A 198 -4.58 -9.03 4.77
C LYS A 198 -4.55 -8.56 6.21
N ILE A 199 -4.19 -7.30 6.47
CA ILE A 199 -4.23 -6.71 7.82
C ILE A 199 -5.66 -6.80 8.38
N VAL A 200 -6.67 -6.33 7.62
CA VAL A 200 -8.07 -6.38 8.06
C VAL A 200 -8.50 -7.80 8.42
N ASP A 201 -8.13 -8.79 7.61
CA ASP A 201 -8.51 -10.18 7.85
C ASP A 201 -7.86 -10.78 9.09
N LEU A 202 -6.60 -10.44 9.38
CA LEU A 202 -5.90 -10.89 10.58
C LEU A 202 -6.54 -10.32 11.86
N PHE A 203 -6.92 -9.04 11.85
CA PHE A 203 -7.55 -8.39 13.01
C PHE A 203 -9.08 -8.52 13.06
N ARG A 204 -9.68 -9.18 12.05
CA ARG A 204 -11.13 -9.36 11.95
C ARG A 204 -11.77 -9.95 13.21
N PRO A 205 -11.21 -10.98 13.88
CA PRO A 205 -11.82 -11.53 15.09
C PRO A 205 -11.96 -10.50 16.22
N GLN A 206 -10.98 -9.61 16.38
CA GLN A 206 -10.97 -8.56 17.40
C GLN A 206 -11.96 -7.45 17.05
N ILE A 207 -12.00 -7.05 15.77
CA ILE A 207 -12.93 -6.01 15.29
C ILE A 207 -14.39 -6.51 15.35
N ALA A 208 -14.66 -7.77 14.98
CA ALA A 208 -16.01 -8.32 14.93
C ALA A 208 -16.71 -8.38 16.30
N LYS A 209 -15.94 -8.53 17.39
CA LYS A 209 -16.46 -8.46 18.76
C LYS A 209 -17.06 -7.09 19.09
N GLN A 210 -16.61 -6.05 18.39
CA GLN A 210 -16.93 -4.67 18.70
C GLN A 210 -17.85 -4.02 17.65
N ASP A 211 -17.62 -4.32 16.36
CA ASP A 211 -18.25 -3.61 15.25
C ASP A 211 -18.34 -4.48 13.98
N ALA A 212 -19.25 -5.45 13.99
CA ALA A 212 -19.49 -6.31 12.82
C ALA A 212 -20.05 -5.53 11.61
N ALA A 213 -20.78 -4.43 11.84
CA ALA A 213 -21.33 -3.59 10.77
C ALA A 213 -20.21 -2.84 10.02
N PHE A 214 -19.20 -2.36 10.75
CA PHE A 214 -17.98 -1.80 10.14
C PHE A 214 -17.28 -2.80 9.23
N LEU A 215 -17.08 -4.04 9.67
CA LEU A 215 -16.46 -5.08 8.83
C LEU A 215 -17.25 -5.33 7.54
N ALA A 216 -18.59 -5.38 7.62
CA ALA A 216 -19.43 -5.54 6.44
C ALA A 216 -19.30 -4.35 5.46
N LYS A 217 -19.13 -3.13 5.97
CA LYS A 217 -18.85 -1.94 5.15
C LYS A 217 -17.49 -2.04 4.47
N VAL A 218 -16.45 -2.36 5.23
CA VAL A 218 -15.07 -2.52 4.71
C VAL A 218 -15.02 -3.60 3.63
N ASP A 219 -15.63 -4.76 3.86
CA ASP A 219 -15.69 -5.86 2.89
C ASP A 219 -16.38 -5.47 1.59
N LYS A 220 -17.48 -4.72 1.69
CA LYS A 220 -18.20 -4.23 0.51
C LYS A 220 -17.33 -3.30 -0.33
N ASN A 221 -16.54 -2.43 0.32
CA ASN A 221 -15.67 -1.50 -0.40
C ASN A 221 -14.50 -2.22 -1.06
N PHE A 222 -13.82 -3.14 -0.35
CA PHE A 222 -12.79 -4.00 -0.96
C PHE A 222 -13.34 -4.81 -2.14
N ALA A 223 -14.52 -5.41 -2.00
CA ALA A 223 -15.17 -6.13 -3.10
C ALA A 223 -15.48 -5.22 -4.29
N THR A 224 -15.84 -3.96 -4.04
CA THR A 224 -16.12 -2.98 -5.11
C THR A 224 -14.84 -2.60 -5.87
N VAL A 225 -13.74 -2.36 -5.14
CA VAL A 225 -12.42 -2.08 -5.72
C VAL A 225 -11.94 -3.27 -6.54
N ASN A 226 -11.88 -4.46 -5.93
CA ASN A 226 -11.43 -5.68 -6.60
C ASN A 226 -12.27 -6.03 -7.83
N LYS A 227 -13.60 -5.84 -7.78
CA LYS A 227 -14.46 -6.03 -8.96
C LYS A 227 -14.13 -5.05 -10.10
N THR A 228 -13.70 -3.85 -9.77
CA THR A 228 -13.31 -2.85 -10.76
C THR A 228 -11.95 -3.18 -11.36
N LEU A 229 -10.95 -3.50 -10.53
CA LEU A 229 -9.63 -3.97 -10.97
C LEU A 229 -9.73 -5.23 -11.85
N ALA A 230 -10.60 -6.19 -11.48
CA ALA A 230 -10.80 -7.43 -12.23
C ALA A 230 -11.27 -7.23 -13.68
N LYS A 231 -11.85 -6.07 -14.04
CA LYS A 231 -12.21 -5.75 -15.43
C LYS A 231 -10.99 -5.63 -16.35
N TYR A 232 -9.82 -5.39 -15.76
CA TYR A 232 -8.55 -5.15 -16.44
C TYR A 232 -7.59 -6.32 -16.31
N LYS A 233 -8.03 -7.47 -15.80
CA LYS A 233 -7.23 -8.69 -15.79
C LYS A 233 -7.06 -9.24 -17.20
N THR A 234 -5.83 -9.59 -17.55
CA THR A 234 -5.50 -10.28 -18.81
C THR A 234 -5.72 -11.78 -18.67
N LYS A 235 -5.78 -12.49 -19.81
CA LYS A 235 -6.05 -13.94 -19.84
C LYS A 235 -4.97 -14.79 -19.18
N ASP A 236 -3.76 -14.28 -19.10
CA ASP A 236 -2.60 -14.92 -18.48
C ASP A 236 -2.44 -14.56 -16.99
N GLY A 237 -3.43 -13.88 -16.40
CA GLY A 237 -3.49 -13.57 -14.96
C GLY A 237 -2.89 -12.22 -14.57
N GLY A 238 -2.27 -11.51 -15.52
CA GLY A 238 -1.76 -10.16 -15.37
C GLY A 238 -2.83 -9.07 -15.43
N PHE A 239 -2.40 -7.83 -15.64
CA PHE A 239 -3.27 -6.66 -15.86
C PHE A 239 -2.93 -5.96 -17.19
N GLU A 240 -3.94 -5.31 -17.76
CA GLU A 240 -3.79 -4.30 -18.81
C GLU A 240 -2.95 -3.12 -18.28
N THR A 241 -2.35 -2.35 -19.18
CA THR A 241 -1.64 -1.10 -18.81
C THR A 241 -2.61 0.01 -18.39
N TYR A 242 -2.14 0.94 -17.57
CA TYR A 242 -2.99 1.95 -16.93
C TYR A 242 -3.70 2.89 -17.93
N ASP A 243 -3.14 3.10 -19.12
CA ASP A 243 -3.77 3.85 -20.22
C ASP A 243 -5.08 3.20 -20.72
N LYS A 244 -5.30 1.90 -20.45
CA LYS A 244 -6.56 1.21 -20.77
C LYS A 244 -7.66 1.45 -19.74
N VAL A 245 -7.31 1.96 -18.56
CA VAL A 245 -8.27 2.21 -17.49
C VAL A 245 -9.19 3.36 -17.87
N LYS A 246 -10.47 3.04 -18.06
CA LYS A 246 -11.48 4.01 -18.47
C LYS A 246 -11.65 5.06 -17.39
N GLU A 247 -11.80 6.32 -17.80
CA GLU A 247 -12.04 7.47 -16.92
C GLU A 247 -13.18 7.23 -15.91
N ASN A 248 -14.27 6.59 -16.34
CA ASN A 248 -15.38 6.26 -15.46
C ASN A 248 -15.00 5.23 -14.39
N ASP A 249 -14.13 4.28 -14.71
CA ASP A 249 -13.64 3.30 -13.73
C ASP A 249 -12.62 3.94 -12.77
N ARG A 250 -11.76 4.85 -13.24
CA ARG A 250 -10.88 5.66 -12.37
C ARG A 250 -11.71 6.42 -11.33
N LYS A 251 -12.74 7.15 -11.77
CA LYS A 251 -13.67 7.86 -10.87
C LYS A 251 -14.43 6.92 -9.93
N ALA A 252 -14.78 5.73 -10.41
CA ALA A 252 -15.47 4.73 -9.59
C ALA A 252 -14.57 4.10 -8.51
N LEU A 253 -13.24 4.16 -8.67
CA LEU A 253 -12.27 3.71 -7.66
C LEU A 253 -12.07 4.76 -6.55
N VAL A 254 -12.12 6.07 -6.87
CA VAL A 254 -11.84 7.16 -5.91
C VAL A 254 -12.68 7.04 -4.64
N GLY A 255 -14.00 6.92 -4.78
CA GLY A 255 -14.91 6.88 -3.63
C GLY A 255 -14.64 5.70 -2.68
N PRO A 256 -14.65 4.45 -3.18
CA PRO A 256 -14.33 3.26 -2.38
C PRO A 256 -12.93 3.29 -1.75
N VAL A 257 -11.89 3.72 -2.48
CA VAL A 257 -10.52 3.81 -1.93
C VAL A 257 -10.46 4.84 -0.81
N ASN A 258 -10.97 6.06 -1.02
CA ASN A 258 -10.98 7.09 0.02
C ASN A 258 -11.78 6.65 1.25
N THR A 259 -12.90 5.95 1.03
CA THR A 259 -13.71 5.41 2.13
C THR A 259 -12.94 4.32 2.89
N LEU A 260 -12.18 3.47 2.20
CA LEU A 260 -11.33 2.48 2.85
C LEU A 260 -10.20 3.16 3.63
N ALA A 261 -9.51 4.16 3.07
CA ALA A 261 -8.49 4.92 3.79
C ALA A 261 -9.04 5.52 5.09
N GLU A 262 -10.19 6.22 5.00
CA GLU A 262 -10.86 6.80 6.17
C GLU A 262 -11.26 5.72 7.19
N ASP A 263 -11.94 4.66 6.75
CA ASP A 263 -12.41 3.59 7.64
C ASP A 263 -11.23 2.88 8.33
N LEU A 264 -10.16 2.60 7.59
CA LEU A 264 -9.00 1.87 8.08
C LEU A 264 -8.13 2.72 9.01
N SER A 265 -8.13 4.05 8.85
CA SER A 265 -7.48 4.97 9.80
C SER A 265 -8.04 4.83 11.22
N THR A 266 -9.31 4.40 11.35
CA THR A 266 -9.97 4.20 12.66
C THR A 266 -9.61 2.89 13.33
N LEU A 267 -8.94 1.95 12.64
CA LEU A 267 -8.65 0.61 13.19
C LEU A 267 -7.80 0.68 14.46
N ARG A 268 -6.81 1.57 14.52
CA ARG A 268 -5.98 1.75 15.72
C ARG A 268 -6.86 2.08 16.93
N GLY A 269 -7.80 3.01 16.78
CA GLY A 269 -8.73 3.38 17.85
C GLY A 269 -9.66 2.23 18.24
N LYS A 270 -10.20 1.50 17.26
CA LYS A 270 -11.05 0.31 17.51
C LYS A 270 -10.29 -0.82 18.22
N LEU A 271 -8.98 -0.90 18.04
CA LEU A 271 -8.13 -1.92 18.67
C LEU A 271 -7.43 -1.43 19.94
N GLY A 272 -7.64 -0.17 20.36
CA GLY A 272 -7.01 0.39 21.56
C GLY A 272 -5.52 0.72 21.41
N LEU A 273 -5.10 1.13 20.21
CA LEU A 273 -3.70 1.40 19.80
C LEU A 273 -3.42 2.90 19.51
N ASN A 274 -4.20 3.79 20.13
CA ASN A 274 -4.04 5.24 19.98
C ASN A 274 -2.93 5.81 20.86
#